data_AF-A0A5D4H6U9-F1
#
_entry.id   AF-A0A5D4H6U9-F1
#
_cell.length_a   1.000
_cell.length_b   1.000
_cell.length_c   1.000
_cell.angle_alpha   90.00
_cell.angle_beta   90.00
_cell.angle_gamma   90.00
#
_symmetry.space_group_name_H-M   'P 1'
#
loop_
_entity.id
_entity.type
_entity.pdbx_description
1 polymer ?
#
loop_
_entity_poly.entity_id
_entity_poly.type
_entity_poly.pdbx_seq_one_letter_code
_entity_poly.pdbx_strand_id
1 'polypeptide(L)'
;MTVVAATPGLPEKRALFPDQVEAVNRLARHLRRPGTRGLYVAATGTGKTLVSIRVADELKARLVLFVVPTLDLAAQTALAWRRDGHTEHMVIVSSMDAAGRDALVSARVMSSRDPVALAALMSVVGEGEDQIPALTLICTYDSLDKIQETRNTAYTVPPFDLAIMDEAHRIAGRPDKKWAAVHDNQRIRADRRLYMTATPRIFAAPDLAESADT
;
A
#
# COMPACT_ATOMS: atom_id res chain seq x y z
N MET A 1 -15.36 -42.72 -17.23
CA MET A 1 -14.33 -42.39 -16.21
C MET A 1 -14.05 -40.91 -16.34
N THR A 2 -14.80 -40.09 -15.59
CA THR A 2 -14.76 -38.63 -15.71
C THR A 2 -13.72 -38.11 -14.72
N VAL A 3 -12.61 -37.58 -15.25
CA VAL A 3 -11.59 -36.93 -14.43
C VAL A 3 -12.15 -35.57 -14.03
N VAL A 4 -12.57 -35.44 -12.77
CA VAL A 4 -12.89 -34.14 -12.17
C VAL A 4 -11.54 -33.43 -11.98
N ALA A 5 -11.30 -32.39 -12.78
CA ALA A 5 -10.14 -31.53 -12.58
C ALA A 5 -10.26 -30.88 -11.19
N ALA A 6 -9.30 -31.16 -10.32
CA ALA A 6 -9.18 -30.52 -9.03
C ALA A 6 -9.04 -29.00 -9.26
N THR A 7 -9.97 -28.23 -8.70
CA THR A 7 -9.81 -26.79 -8.57
C THR A 7 -8.50 -26.55 -7.80
N PRO A 8 -7.55 -25.74 -8.31
CA PRO A 8 -6.36 -25.43 -7.55
C PRO A 8 -6.81 -24.79 -6.24
N GLY A 9 -6.51 -25.42 -5.11
CA GLY A 9 -6.80 -24.85 -3.80
C GLY A 9 -6.16 -23.46 -3.71
N LEU A 10 -6.88 -22.50 -3.13
CA LEU A 10 -6.31 -21.20 -2.81
C LEU A 10 -5.02 -21.44 -2.02
N PRO A 11 -3.89 -20.76 -2.37
CA PRO A 11 -2.64 -20.96 -1.66
C PRO A 11 -2.87 -20.68 -0.17
N GLU A 12 -2.42 -21.60 0.69
CA GLU A 12 -2.57 -21.50 2.13
C GLU A 12 -1.85 -20.24 2.65
N LYS A 13 -2.57 -19.41 3.41
CA LYS A 13 -2.02 -18.19 4.01
C LYS A 13 -0.78 -18.52 4.82
N ARG A 14 0.33 -17.84 4.57
CA ARG A 14 1.59 -18.13 5.28
C ARG A 14 1.41 -17.94 6.78
N ALA A 15 1.86 -18.90 7.58
CA ALA A 15 1.82 -18.75 9.04
C ALA A 15 2.72 -17.58 9.47
N LEU A 16 2.18 -16.72 10.34
CA LEU A 16 2.94 -15.63 10.95
C LEU A 16 3.83 -16.17 12.08
N PHE A 17 5.02 -15.62 12.23
CA PHE A 17 5.84 -15.84 13.42
C PHE A 17 5.22 -15.17 14.66
N PRO A 18 5.54 -15.61 15.89
CA PRO A 18 4.94 -15.07 17.11
C PRO A 18 5.06 -13.53 17.25
N ASP A 19 6.21 -12.96 16.89
CA ASP A 19 6.46 -11.52 16.89
C ASP A 19 5.59 -10.79 15.86
N GLN A 20 5.37 -11.40 14.69
CA GLN A 20 4.49 -10.87 13.66
C GLN A 20 3.01 -10.91 14.11
N VAL A 21 2.57 -11.98 14.76
CA VAL A 21 1.21 -12.07 15.34
C VAL A 21 1.01 -10.97 16.37
N GLU A 22 1.99 -10.75 17.25
CA GLU A 22 1.94 -9.66 18.22
C GLU A 22 1.87 -8.29 17.53
N ALA A 23 2.70 -8.06 16.51
CA ALA A 23 2.71 -6.82 15.74
C ALA A 23 1.34 -6.55 15.08
N VAL A 24 0.76 -7.55 14.40
CA VAL A 24 -0.57 -7.44 13.78
C VAL A 24 -1.62 -7.08 14.82
N ASN A 25 -1.66 -7.79 15.94
CA ASN A 25 -2.64 -7.55 17.02
C ASN A 25 -2.53 -6.13 17.59
N ARG A 26 -1.31 -5.64 17.84
CA ARG A 26 -1.09 -4.29 18.36
C ARG A 26 -1.46 -3.22 17.34
N LEU A 27 -1.05 -3.40 16.08
CA LEU A 27 -1.33 -2.45 15.00
C LEU A 27 -2.83 -2.39 14.68
N ALA A 28 -3.51 -3.52 14.51
CA ALA A 28 -4.93 -3.56 14.24
C ALA A 28 -5.75 -2.97 15.39
N ARG A 29 -5.36 -3.21 16.65
CA ARG A 29 -5.98 -2.58 17.82
C ARG A 29 -5.80 -1.06 17.81
N HIS A 30 -4.59 -0.58 17.56
CA HIS A 30 -4.28 0.85 17.50
C HIS A 30 -5.02 1.55 16.35
N LEU A 31 -5.03 0.94 15.18
CA LEU A 31 -5.64 1.49 13.96
C LEU A 31 -7.16 1.29 13.87
N ARG A 32 -7.80 0.68 14.87
CA ARG A 32 -9.23 0.35 14.83
C ARG A 32 -10.12 1.56 14.54
N ARG A 33 -9.76 2.73 15.06
CA ARG A 33 -10.54 3.98 14.90
C ARG A 33 -10.05 4.78 13.68
N PRO A 34 -10.96 5.37 12.87
CA PRO A 34 -10.59 6.37 11.87
C PRO A 34 -9.83 7.56 12.49
N GLY A 35 -8.97 8.21 11.70
CA GLY A 35 -8.07 9.29 12.12
C GLY A 35 -6.76 8.80 12.76
N THR A 36 -6.58 7.51 12.99
CA THR A 36 -5.39 6.96 13.65
C THR A 36 -4.20 6.80 12.70
N ARG A 37 -3.01 6.97 13.28
CA ARG A 37 -1.73 6.79 12.58
C ARG A 37 -0.80 5.93 13.42
N GLY A 38 -0.15 4.95 12.81
CA GLY A 38 0.80 4.06 13.46
C GLY A 38 2.13 4.02 12.72
N LEU A 39 3.23 3.89 13.46
CA LEU A 39 4.55 3.60 12.91
C LEU A 39 4.97 2.19 13.33
N TYR A 40 5.21 1.34 12.35
CA TYR A 40 5.76 0.01 12.53
C TYR A 40 7.24 0.00 12.16
N VAL A 41 8.08 -0.20 13.17
CA VAL A 41 9.53 -0.35 12.99
C VAL A 41 9.87 -1.82 13.08
N ALA A 42 10.46 -2.37 12.01
CA ALA A 42 10.96 -3.74 12.02
C ALA A 42 12.18 -3.87 11.11
N ALA A 43 13.12 -4.73 11.49
CA ALA A 43 14.33 -4.96 10.70
C ALA A 43 14.02 -5.39 9.24
N THR A 44 14.99 -5.26 8.35
CA THR A 44 14.87 -5.80 6.99
C THR A 44 14.73 -7.32 7.04
N GLY A 45 13.93 -7.89 6.14
CA GLY A 45 13.72 -9.34 6.08
C GLY A 45 12.75 -9.94 7.12
N THR A 46 12.31 -9.21 8.14
CA THR A 46 11.37 -9.73 9.17
C THR A 46 9.91 -9.79 8.73
N GLY A 47 9.62 -9.54 7.45
CA GLY A 47 8.26 -9.66 6.89
C GLY A 47 7.34 -8.46 7.13
N LYS A 48 7.87 -7.22 7.10
CA LYS A 48 7.06 -5.99 7.22
C LYS A 48 5.84 -5.96 6.30
N THR A 49 6.04 -6.32 5.03
CA THR A 49 4.97 -6.39 4.02
C THR A 49 3.90 -7.42 4.39
N LEU A 50 4.29 -8.60 4.90
CA LEU A 50 3.33 -9.62 5.33
C LEU A 50 2.52 -9.14 6.54
N VAL A 51 3.17 -8.51 7.51
CA VAL A 51 2.49 -7.93 8.67
C VAL A 51 1.47 -6.87 8.24
N SER A 52 1.80 -5.99 7.28
CA SER A 52 0.85 -4.97 6.84
C SER A 52 -0.32 -5.51 6.03
N ILE A 53 -0.13 -6.56 5.24
CA ILE A 53 -1.22 -7.32 4.59
C ILE A 53 -2.19 -7.82 5.67
N ARG A 54 -1.67 -8.49 6.71
CA ARG A 54 -2.50 -9.03 7.79
C ARG A 54 -3.15 -7.95 8.65
N VAL A 55 -2.52 -6.78 8.80
CA VAL A 55 -3.18 -5.62 9.42
C VAL A 55 -4.36 -5.14 8.57
N ALA A 56 -4.24 -5.13 7.24
CA ALA A 56 -5.36 -4.78 6.35
C ALA A 56 -6.51 -5.80 6.50
N ASP A 57 -6.20 -7.10 6.57
CA ASP A 57 -7.19 -8.17 6.84
C ASP A 57 -7.93 -7.95 8.17
N GLU A 58 -7.20 -7.75 9.27
CA GLU A 58 -7.79 -7.56 10.61
C GLU A 58 -8.64 -6.29 10.70
N LEU A 59 -8.29 -5.25 9.93
CA LEU A 59 -9.07 -4.02 9.81
C LEU A 59 -10.25 -4.16 8.83
N LYS A 60 -10.36 -5.28 8.12
CA LYS A 60 -11.32 -5.52 7.04
C LYS A 60 -11.29 -4.41 5.99
N ALA A 61 -10.08 -3.92 5.68
CA ALA A 61 -9.89 -2.84 4.74
C ALA A 61 -10.21 -3.33 3.32
N ARG A 62 -11.12 -2.63 2.62
CA ARG A 62 -11.52 -2.93 1.24
C ARG A 62 -10.79 -2.07 0.24
N LEU A 63 -10.66 -0.78 0.54
CA LEU A 63 -9.93 0.16 -0.29
C LEU A 63 -8.59 0.50 0.35
N VAL A 64 -7.52 -0.12 -0.15
CA VAL A 64 -6.16 -0.01 0.41
C VAL A 64 -5.26 0.77 -0.54
N LEU A 65 -4.51 1.73 0.01
CA LEU A 65 -3.40 2.39 -0.69
C LEU A 65 -2.08 1.89 -0.11
N PHE A 66 -1.23 1.28 -0.93
CA PHE A 66 0.12 0.87 -0.53
C PHE A 66 1.15 1.72 -1.28
N VAL A 67 1.86 2.58 -0.57
CA VAL A 67 2.83 3.51 -1.13
C VAL A 67 4.25 2.98 -0.95
N VAL A 68 5.01 2.91 -2.05
CA VAL A 68 6.37 2.37 -2.11
C VAL A 68 7.31 3.32 -2.86
N PRO A 69 8.65 3.20 -2.70
CA PRO A 69 9.57 4.11 -3.37
C PRO A 69 9.92 3.76 -4.81
N THR A 70 9.72 2.52 -5.24
CA THR A 70 10.11 2.08 -6.59
C THR A 70 9.08 1.16 -7.21
N LEU A 71 9.06 1.09 -8.54
CA LEU A 71 8.23 0.14 -9.29
C LEU A 71 8.59 -1.32 -8.96
N ASP A 72 9.85 -1.63 -8.66
CA ASP A 72 10.25 -2.98 -8.24
C ASP A 72 9.63 -3.37 -6.90
N LEU A 73 9.62 -2.45 -5.94
CA LEU A 73 8.95 -2.66 -4.66
C LEU A 73 7.43 -2.73 -4.83
N ALA A 74 6.85 -2.00 -5.77
CA ALA A 74 5.43 -2.13 -6.11
C ALA A 74 5.12 -3.54 -6.63
N ALA A 75 5.93 -4.05 -7.54
CA ALA A 75 5.80 -5.39 -8.09
C ALA A 75 5.99 -6.47 -7.00
N GLN A 76 7.01 -6.33 -6.15
CA GLN A 76 7.24 -7.24 -5.03
C GLN A 76 6.09 -7.25 -4.04
N THR A 77 5.52 -6.07 -3.75
CA THR A 77 4.35 -5.93 -2.87
C THR A 77 3.15 -6.64 -3.49
N ALA A 78 2.82 -6.38 -4.76
CA ALA A 78 1.70 -7.02 -5.43
C ALA A 78 1.81 -8.55 -5.41
N LEU A 79 3.00 -9.08 -5.70
CA LEU A 79 3.26 -10.51 -5.65
C LEU A 79 3.22 -11.07 -4.22
N ALA A 80 3.61 -10.29 -3.20
CA ALA A 80 3.50 -10.70 -1.81
C ALA A 80 2.03 -10.84 -1.38
N TRP A 81 1.16 -9.90 -1.76
CA TRP A 81 -0.28 -10.01 -1.51
C TRP A 81 -0.85 -11.26 -2.19
N ARG A 82 -0.53 -11.50 -3.47
CA ARG A 82 -0.99 -12.68 -4.21
C ARG A 82 -0.52 -13.99 -3.60
N ARG A 83 0.74 -14.06 -3.14
CA ARG A 83 1.29 -15.23 -2.42
C ARG A 83 0.59 -15.45 -1.07
N ASP A 84 0.01 -14.42 -0.48
CA ASP A 84 -0.78 -14.50 0.74
C ASP A 84 -2.27 -14.79 0.47
N GLY A 85 -2.63 -15.16 -0.76
CA GLY A 85 -3.99 -15.61 -1.11
C GLY A 85 -4.97 -14.50 -1.47
N HIS A 86 -4.51 -13.24 -1.56
CA HIS A 86 -5.34 -12.11 -1.96
C HIS A 86 -5.65 -12.16 -3.46
N THR A 87 -6.94 -12.12 -3.82
CA THR A 87 -7.41 -12.19 -5.21
C THR A 87 -8.13 -10.93 -5.68
N GLU A 88 -8.21 -9.89 -4.83
CA GLU A 88 -8.88 -8.64 -5.18
C GLU A 88 -8.19 -7.90 -6.33
N HIS A 89 -8.91 -6.92 -6.90
CA HIS A 89 -8.36 -6.07 -7.94
C HIS A 89 -7.14 -5.31 -7.40
N MET A 90 -6.04 -5.36 -8.15
CA MET A 90 -4.80 -4.64 -7.84
C MET A 90 -4.41 -3.78 -9.02
N VAL A 91 -4.09 -2.53 -8.74
CA VAL A 91 -3.59 -1.58 -9.74
C VAL A 91 -2.30 -0.96 -9.25
N ILE A 92 -1.25 -1.08 -10.05
CA ILE A 92 -0.01 -0.33 -9.85
C ILE A 92 -0.15 1.06 -10.49
N VAL A 93 0.18 2.09 -9.72
CA VAL A 93 0.19 3.48 -10.15
C VAL A 93 1.63 3.99 -10.08
N SER A 94 2.29 4.03 -11.23
CA SER A 94 3.71 4.36 -11.35
C SER A 94 3.98 5.14 -12.64
N SER A 95 4.92 6.09 -12.58
CA SER A 95 5.42 6.86 -13.72
C SER A 95 6.00 5.96 -14.82
N MET A 96 6.66 4.88 -14.42
CA MET A 96 7.14 3.82 -15.29
C MET A 96 6.07 2.75 -15.54
N ASP A 97 6.03 2.23 -16.76
CA ASP A 97 5.08 1.19 -17.14
C ASP A 97 5.42 -0.16 -16.51
N ALA A 98 4.39 -0.81 -15.96
CA ALA A 98 4.47 -2.14 -15.37
C ALA A 98 4.01 -3.25 -16.34
N ALA A 99 3.42 -2.90 -17.49
CA ALA A 99 2.77 -3.84 -18.42
C ALA A 99 3.71 -4.87 -19.06
N GLY A 100 5.03 -4.63 -19.02
CA GLY A 100 6.05 -5.56 -19.56
C GLY A 100 6.59 -6.59 -18.57
N ARG A 101 5.98 -6.77 -17.39
CA ARG A 101 6.45 -7.70 -16.36
C ARG A 101 5.57 -8.95 -16.30
N ASP A 102 6.02 -10.06 -16.89
CA ASP A 102 5.27 -11.34 -16.99
C ASP A 102 4.69 -11.83 -15.66
N ALA A 103 5.44 -11.64 -14.57
CA ALA A 103 4.98 -12.02 -13.23
C ALA A 103 3.74 -11.22 -12.78
N LEU A 104 3.63 -9.94 -13.14
CA LEU A 104 2.47 -9.10 -12.82
C LEU A 104 1.27 -9.45 -13.68
N VAL A 105 1.50 -9.74 -14.97
CA VAL A 105 0.46 -10.21 -15.89
C VAL A 105 -0.12 -11.53 -15.40
N SER A 106 0.74 -12.50 -15.07
CA SER A 106 0.34 -13.80 -14.51
C SER A 106 -0.40 -13.66 -13.18
N ALA A 107 -0.03 -12.66 -12.38
CA ALA A 107 -0.69 -12.32 -11.13
C ALA A 107 -1.96 -11.45 -11.30
N ARG A 108 -2.39 -11.15 -12.53
CA ARG A 108 -3.55 -10.28 -12.83
C ARG A 108 -3.48 -8.93 -12.09
N VAL A 109 -2.30 -8.32 -12.10
CA VAL A 109 -2.07 -6.97 -11.55
C VAL A 109 -2.14 -5.98 -12.70
N MET A 110 -3.05 -5.02 -12.60
CA MET A 110 -3.23 -3.97 -13.60
C MET A 110 -2.24 -2.83 -13.38
N SER A 111 -2.09 -1.97 -14.38
CA SER A 111 -1.31 -0.74 -14.30
C SER A 111 -2.14 0.41 -14.87
N SER A 112 -2.24 1.52 -14.14
CA SER A 112 -2.89 2.72 -14.65
C SER A 112 -2.33 3.98 -14.00
N ARG A 113 -2.27 5.05 -14.79
CA ARG A 113 -1.96 6.41 -14.33
C ARG A 113 -3.12 7.38 -14.56
N ASP A 114 -4.21 6.92 -15.17
CA ASP A 114 -5.35 7.76 -15.50
C ASP A 114 -6.20 8.00 -14.24
N PRO A 115 -6.25 9.24 -13.72
CA PRO A 115 -7.04 9.54 -12.52
C PRO A 115 -8.53 9.25 -12.70
N VAL A 116 -9.07 9.32 -13.93
CA VAL A 116 -10.49 9.04 -14.20
C VAL A 116 -10.77 7.55 -14.05
N ALA A 117 -9.96 6.69 -14.68
CA ALA A 117 -10.06 5.24 -14.50
C ALA A 117 -9.86 4.80 -13.04
N LEU A 118 -8.88 5.40 -12.33
CA LEU A 118 -8.66 5.12 -10.91
C LEU A 118 -9.87 5.52 -10.06
N ALA A 119 -10.41 6.73 -10.28
CA ALA A 119 -11.58 7.21 -9.56
C ALA A 119 -12.83 6.35 -9.82
N ALA A 120 -13.04 5.92 -11.06
CA ALA A 120 -14.13 5.02 -11.43
C ALA A 120 -14.06 3.70 -10.64
N LEU A 121 -12.89 3.05 -10.64
CA LEU A 121 -12.66 1.81 -9.89
C LEU A 121 -12.87 1.99 -8.38
N MET A 122 -12.33 3.07 -7.81
CA MET A 122 -12.47 3.37 -6.38
C MET A 122 -13.93 3.64 -5.98
N SER A 123 -14.72 4.27 -6.86
CA SER A 123 -16.10 4.68 -6.56
C SER A 123 -17.08 3.52 -6.44
N VAL A 124 -16.73 2.35 -6.98
CA VAL A 124 -17.57 1.15 -6.96
C VAL A 124 -17.10 0.09 -5.96
N VAL A 125 -16.16 0.43 -5.07
CA VAL A 125 -15.75 -0.47 -3.97
C VAL A 125 -16.80 -0.47 -2.88
N GLY A 126 -17.28 -1.66 -2.49
CA GLY A 126 -18.29 -1.79 -1.44
C GLY A 126 -18.78 -3.22 -1.22
N GLU A 127 -19.95 -3.36 -0.61
CA GLU A 127 -20.57 -4.65 -0.23
C GLU A 127 -21.76 -5.07 -1.11
N GLY A 128 -22.19 -4.22 -2.05
CA GLY A 128 -23.31 -4.51 -2.94
C GLY A 128 -22.98 -5.57 -3.99
N GLU A 129 -24.01 -6.20 -4.56
CA GLU A 129 -23.87 -7.29 -5.54
C GLU A 129 -23.12 -6.85 -6.82
N ASP A 130 -23.34 -5.61 -7.27
CA ASP A 130 -22.68 -5.02 -8.44
C ASP A 130 -21.40 -4.23 -8.09
N GLN A 131 -20.92 -4.34 -6.85
CA GLN A 131 -19.74 -3.61 -6.38
C GLN A 131 -18.50 -4.49 -6.36
N ILE A 132 -17.33 -3.85 -6.49
CA ILE A 132 -16.04 -4.51 -6.31
C ILE A 132 -15.83 -4.73 -4.80
N PRO A 133 -15.63 -5.97 -4.31
CA PRO A 133 -15.52 -6.23 -2.87
C PRO A 133 -14.30 -5.56 -2.20
N ALA A 134 -13.20 -5.43 -2.95
CA ALA A 134 -11.96 -4.80 -2.48
C ALA A 134 -11.08 -4.36 -3.66
N LEU A 135 -10.28 -3.32 -3.44
CA LEU A 135 -9.33 -2.75 -4.38
C LEU A 135 -8.07 -2.32 -3.62
N THR A 136 -6.92 -2.84 -4.08
CA THR A 136 -5.60 -2.45 -3.58
C THR A 136 -4.86 -1.65 -4.64
N LEU A 137 -4.63 -0.36 -4.36
CA LEU A 137 -3.80 0.51 -5.21
C LEU A 137 -2.37 0.52 -4.67
N ILE A 138 -1.40 0.13 -5.49
CA ILE A 138 0.01 0.14 -5.13
C ILE A 138 0.69 1.28 -5.90
N CYS A 139 1.03 2.35 -5.19
CA CYS A 139 1.46 3.59 -5.79
C CYS A 139 2.93 3.88 -5.46
N THR A 140 3.70 4.33 -6.44
CA THR A 140 5.03 4.89 -6.16
C THR A 140 4.91 6.31 -5.60
N TYR A 141 5.81 6.71 -4.70
CA TYR A 141 5.78 8.06 -4.10
C TYR A 141 5.77 9.20 -5.13
N ASP A 142 6.40 9.00 -6.30
CA ASP A 142 6.46 9.99 -7.39
C ASP A 142 5.15 10.11 -8.18
N SER A 143 4.20 9.19 -7.98
CA SER A 143 2.93 9.10 -8.70
C SER A 143 1.70 9.33 -7.80
N LEU A 144 1.93 9.79 -6.57
CA LEU A 144 0.87 10.12 -5.60
C LEU A 144 -0.04 11.26 -6.07
N ASP A 145 0.45 12.13 -6.95
CA ASP A 145 -0.37 13.15 -7.62
C ASP A 145 -1.55 12.53 -8.36
N LYS A 146 -1.38 11.35 -8.97
CA LYS A 146 -2.47 10.64 -9.66
C LYS A 146 -3.57 10.17 -8.72
N ILE A 147 -3.21 9.79 -7.50
CA ILE A 147 -4.19 9.48 -6.44
C ILE A 147 -4.91 10.77 -6.00
N GLN A 148 -4.19 11.88 -5.86
CA GLN A 148 -4.77 13.17 -5.49
C GLN A 148 -5.74 13.68 -6.57
N GLU A 149 -5.39 13.52 -7.86
CA GLU A 149 -6.17 13.94 -9.02
C GLU A 149 -7.51 13.20 -9.14
N THR A 150 -7.66 11.98 -8.60
CA THR A 150 -8.94 11.23 -8.60
C THR A 150 -10.11 12.03 -8.03
N ARG A 151 -9.83 12.95 -7.10
CA ARG A 151 -10.83 13.80 -6.46
C ARG A 151 -11.37 14.93 -7.33
N ASN A 152 -10.67 15.23 -8.42
CA ASN A 152 -11.06 16.27 -9.38
C ASN A 152 -11.89 15.68 -10.54
N THR A 153 -12.31 14.42 -10.42
CA THR A 153 -13.13 13.72 -11.42
C THR A 153 -14.62 13.82 -11.08
N ALA A 154 -15.48 13.37 -12.00
CA ALA A 154 -16.93 13.31 -11.76
C ALA A 154 -17.35 12.20 -10.78
N TYR A 155 -16.45 11.28 -10.42
CA TYR A 155 -16.75 10.17 -9.54
C TYR A 155 -16.69 10.58 -8.06
N THR A 156 -17.61 10.03 -7.26
CA THR A 156 -17.52 10.15 -5.80
C THR A 156 -16.51 9.15 -5.28
N VAL A 157 -15.30 9.62 -4.96
CA VAL A 157 -14.20 8.79 -4.48
C VAL A 157 -14.23 8.70 -2.94
N PRO A 158 -14.43 7.51 -2.35
CA PRO A 158 -14.37 7.33 -0.89
C PRO A 158 -12.93 7.48 -0.38
N PRO A 159 -12.73 7.76 0.93
CA PRO A 159 -11.40 7.65 1.53
C PRO A 159 -10.91 6.20 1.47
N PHE A 160 -9.58 6.00 1.45
CA PHE A 160 -9.00 4.69 1.69
C PHE A 160 -9.29 4.24 3.14
N ASP A 161 -9.66 2.97 3.33
CA ASP A 161 -9.81 2.39 4.66
C ASP A 161 -8.47 2.36 5.40
N LEU A 162 -7.39 2.11 4.65
CA LEU A 162 -6.02 2.04 5.14
C LEU A 162 -5.04 2.51 4.04
N ALA A 163 -4.20 3.48 4.40
CA ALA A 163 -3.00 3.82 3.63
C ALA A 163 -1.75 3.30 4.34
N ILE A 164 -0.93 2.55 3.62
CA ILE A 164 0.32 1.94 4.08
C ILE A 164 1.48 2.65 3.37
N MET A 165 2.45 3.18 4.11
CA MET A 165 3.61 3.88 3.58
C MET A 165 4.86 3.09 3.92
N ASP A 166 5.43 2.42 2.93
CA ASP A 166 6.69 1.70 3.09
C ASP A 166 7.89 2.64 2.92
N GLU A 167 9.02 2.24 3.49
CA GLU A 167 10.23 3.05 3.60
C GLU A 167 9.95 4.47 4.12
N ALA A 168 9.14 4.55 5.17
CA ALA A 168 8.63 5.81 5.73
C ALA A 168 9.73 6.77 6.21
N HIS A 169 10.97 6.30 6.41
CA HIS A 169 12.12 7.16 6.67
C HIS A 169 12.39 8.16 5.53
N ARG A 170 11.99 7.84 4.28
CA ARG A 170 12.18 8.73 3.12
C ARG A 170 11.29 9.96 3.15
N ILE A 171 10.12 9.81 3.78
CA ILE A 171 9.11 10.87 3.94
C ILE A 171 9.17 11.53 5.31
N ALA A 172 10.01 11.03 6.22
CA ALA A 172 10.32 11.71 7.46
C ALA A 172 11.20 12.95 7.19
N GLY A 173 10.90 14.07 7.85
CA GLY A 173 11.70 15.30 7.78
C GLY A 173 10.92 16.51 7.23
N ARG A 174 11.62 17.37 6.46
CA ARG A 174 11.12 18.70 6.07
C ARG A 174 9.81 18.63 5.23
N PRO A 175 8.83 19.50 5.51
CA PRO A 175 7.50 19.50 4.89
C PRO A 175 7.48 19.98 3.42
N ASP A 176 8.60 20.48 2.91
CA ASP A 176 8.78 20.99 1.55
C ASP A 176 9.06 19.87 0.51
N LYS A 177 9.29 18.62 0.96
CA LYS A 177 9.49 17.50 0.04
C LYS A 177 8.21 17.13 -0.70
N LYS A 178 8.35 16.77 -1.99
CA LYS A 178 7.24 16.29 -2.86
C LYS A 178 6.33 15.24 -2.20
N TRP A 179 6.88 14.45 -1.28
CA TRP A 179 6.18 13.33 -0.64
C TRP A 179 5.41 13.71 0.63
N ALA A 180 5.51 14.95 1.12
CA ALA A 180 4.74 15.43 2.28
C ALA A 180 3.22 15.32 2.08
N ALA A 181 2.77 15.30 0.83
CA ALA A 181 1.39 15.06 0.40
C ALA A 181 0.75 13.84 1.08
N VAL A 182 1.53 12.79 1.33
CA VAL A 182 1.04 11.54 1.93
C VAL A 182 0.61 11.72 3.40
N HIS A 183 1.04 12.78 4.07
CA HIS A 183 0.63 13.07 5.43
C HIS A 183 -0.67 13.87 5.50
N ASP A 184 -1.05 14.55 4.42
CA ASP A 184 -2.19 15.46 4.38
C ASP A 184 -3.48 14.72 3.99
N ASN A 185 -4.42 14.67 4.93
CA ASN A 185 -5.73 14.06 4.71
C ASN A 185 -6.60 14.85 3.72
N GLN A 186 -6.30 16.11 3.47
CA GLN A 186 -6.91 16.91 2.42
C GLN A 186 -6.28 16.67 1.04
N ARG A 187 -5.17 15.93 0.93
CA ARG A 187 -4.59 15.58 -0.37
C ARG A 187 -4.84 14.13 -0.69
N ILE A 188 -4.49 13.24 0.23
CA ILE A 188 -4.73 11.80 0.14
C ILE A 188 -5.71 11.42 1.23
N ARG A 189 -6.97 11.13 0.91
CA ARG A 189 -7.98 10.83 1.94
C ARG A 189 -7.85 9.38 2.41
N ALA A 190 -7.49 9.16 3.67
CA ALA A 190 -7.43 7.84 4.27
C ALA A 190 -7.90 7.88 5.72
N ASP A 191 -8.68 6.89 6.12
CA ASP A 191 -9.20 6.74 7.49
C ASP A 191 -8.08 6.35 8.45
N ARG A 192 -7.14 5.51 8.00
CA ARG A 192 -6.05 4.98 8.82
C ARG A 192 -4.74 5.06 8.07
N ARG A 193 -3.65 5.29 8.78
CA ARG A 193 -2.31 5.35 8.19
C ARG A 193 -1.31 4.48 8.93
N LEU A 194 -0.70 3.54 8.23
CA LEU A 194 0.39 2.72 8.72
C LEU A 194 1.69 3.12 8.02
N TYR A 195 2.63 3.69 8.77
CA TYR A 195 3.99 3.95 8.31
C TYR A 195 4.87 2.75 8.67
N MET A 196 5.72 2.30 7.75
CA MET A 196 6.62 1.18 7.99
C MET A 196 8.05 1.55 7.64
N THR A 197 9.01 1.13 8.46
CA THR A 197 10.43 1.30 8.12
C THR A 197 11.33 0.37 8.93
N ALA A 198 12.52 0.09 8.41
CA ALA A 198 13.61 -0.50 9.22
C ALA A 198 14.43 0.54 9.97
N THR A 199 14.47 1.78 9.48
CA THR A 199 15.47 2.78 9.85
C THR A 199 14.79 4.10 10.21
N PRO A 200 14.09 4.17 11.37
CA PRO A 200 13.29 5.34 11.73
C PRO A 200 14.14 6.59 12.01
N ARG A 201 15.44 6.42 12.26
CA ARG A 201 16.42 7.50 12.40
C ARG A 201 17.52 7.28 11.38
N ILE A 202 17.80 8.31 10.57
CA ILE A 202 18.93 8.35 9.66
C ILE A 202 19.96 9.27 10.31
N PHE A 203 21.09 8.71 10.72
CA PHE A 203 22.23 9.49 11.15
C PHE A 203 23.06 9.82 9.90
N ALA A 204 22.95 11.05 9.40
CA ALA A 204 23.89 11.57 8.41
C ALA A 204 25.15 12.06 9.15
N ALA A 205 26.32 11.91 8.53
CA ALA A 205 27.46 12.75 8.90
C ALA A 205 27.08 14.22 8.65
N PRO A 206 27.56 15.18 9.45
CA PRO A 206 27.26 16.59 9.24
C PRO A 206 27.57 16.98 7.80
N ASP A 207 26.68 17.77 7.19
CA ASP A 207 26.87 18.29 5.84
C ASP A 207 28.15 19.15 5.86
N LEU A 208 29.22 18.68 5.23
CA LEU A 208 30.51 19.40 5.14
C LEU A 208 30.39 20.74 4.38
N ALA A 209 29.21 21.04 3.81
CA ALA A 209 28.89 22.31 3.20
C ALA A 209 28.58 23.43 4.22
N GLU A 210 28.31 23.11 5.49
CA GLU A 210 28.02 24.10 6.54
C GLU A 210 29.24 24.38 7.46
N SER A 211 30.34 23.63 7.32
CA SER A 211 31.56 23.81 8.14
C SER A 211 32.62 24.69 7.48
N ALA A 212 32.29 25.40 6.40
CA ALA A 212 33.21 26.31 5.72
C ALA A 212 32.99 27.80 6.06
N ASP A 213 32.01 28.12 6.91
CA ASP A 213 31.81 29.45 7.49
C ASP A 213 31.97 29.39 9.02
N THR A 214 33.20 29.18 9.49
CA THR A 214 33.65 29.64 10.82
C THR A 214 35.13 29.97 10.80
#